data_AF-A0A843ER30-F1
#
_entry.id   AF-A0A843ER30-F1
#
_cell.length_a   1.000
_cell.length_b   1.000
_cell.length_c   1.000
_cell.angle_alpha   90.00
_cell.angle_beta   90.00
_cell.angle_gamma   90.00
#
_symmetry.space_group_name_H-M   'P 1'
#
loop_
_entity.id
_entity.type
_entity.pdbx_description
1 polymer ?
#
loop_
_entity_poly.entity_id
_entity_poly.type
_entity_poly.pdbx_seq_one_letter_code
_entity_poly.pdbx_strand_id
1 'polypeptide(L)' 'GAGIKSLFGGEITQYVTMMEESRDEALQRAIEHAKDLGANGIIAIRFDSNEISDVMQEILVYGTAVVVEKE' A
#
# COMPACT_ATOMS: atom_id res chain seq x y z
N GLY A 1 -10.93 34.36 -9.65
CA GLY A 1 -10.65 33.90 -8.27
C GLY A 1 -10.91 32.43 -8.04
N ALA A 2 -10.67 31.54 -9.01
CA ALA A 2 -10.87 30.09 -8.87
C ALA A 2 -9.56 29.28 -9.00
N GLY A 3 -8.40 29.94 -9.14
CA GLY A 3 -7.11 29.30 -9.42
C GLY A 3 -6.11 29.29 -8.25
N ILE A 4 -6.51 29.73 -7.05
CA ILE A 4 -5.60 29.82 -5.89
C ILE A 4 -5.91 28.76 -4.83
N LYS A 5 -7.07 28.07 -4.91
CA LYS A 5 -7.44 27.04 -3.92
C LYS A 5 -6.91 25.65 -4.22
N SER A 6 -6.61 25.31 -5.48
CA SER A 6 -5.89 24.07 -5.84
C SER A 6 -4.43 24.11 -5.40
N LEU A 7 -3.83 25.30 -5.30
CA LEU A 7 -2.40 25.48 -5.02
C LEU A 7 -1.97 25.32 -3.55
N PHE A 8 -2.87 25.29 -2.57
CA PHE A 8 -2.50 25.34 -1.14
C PHE A 8 -2.69 24.03 -0.33
N GLY A 9 -2.99 22.90 -0.98
CA GLY A 9 -2.80 21.58 -0.36
C GLY A 9 -4.01 20.65 -0.28
N GLY A 10 -5.21 21.08 -0.68
CA GLY A 10 -6.39 20.20 -0.66
C GLY A 10 -6.27 18.99 -1.58
N GLU A 11 -5.86 19.22 -2.82
CA GLU A 11 -5.68 18.17 -3.83
C GLU A 11 -4.51 17.23 -3.48
N ILE A 12 -3.41 17.80 -2.98
CA ILE A 12 -2.23 17.02 -2.55
C ILE A 12 -2.59 16.16 -1.33
N THR A 13 -3.31 16.69 -0.34
CA THR A 13 -3.74 15.91 0.83
C THR A 13 -4.66 14.75 0.43
N GLN A 14 -5.63 15.00 -0.45
CA GLN A 14 -6.52 13.93 -0.95
C GLN A 14 -5.75 12.85 -1.71
N TYR A 15 -4.77 13.24 -2.51
CA TYR A 15 -3.88 12.31 -3.21
C TYR A 15 -3.03 11.48 -2.24
N VAL A 16 -2.45 12.11 -1.22
CA VAL A 16 -1.69 11.41 -0.16
C VAL A 16 -2.59 10.42 0.58
N THR A 17 -3.80 10.82 0.97
CA THR A 17 -4.76 9.92 1.61
C THR A 17 -5.11 8.73 0.71
N MET A 18 -5.32 8.95 -0.58
CA MET A 18 -5.59 7.86 -1.53
C MET A 18 -4.42 6.87 -1.62
N MET A 19 -3.18 7.35 -1.61
CA MET A 19 -1.99 6.49 -1.61
C MET A 19 -1.84 5.72 -0.30
N GLU A 20 -2.17 6.34 0.84
CA GLU A 20 -2.21 5.66 2.14
C GLU A 20 -3.24 4.53 2.16
N GLU A 21 -4.48 4.81 1.71
CA GLU A 21 -5.54 3.81 1.61
C GLU A 21 -5.14 2.66 0.66
N SER A 22 -4.58 2.99 -0.50
CA SER A 22 -4.11 1.99 -1.48
C SER A 22 -3.00 1.11 -0.92
N ARG A 23 -2.08 1.68 -0.12
CA ARG A 23 -1.02 0.92 0.56
C ARG A 23 -1.59 -0.07 1.57
N ASP A 24 -2.57 0.38 2.35
CA ASP A 24 -3.21 -0.45 3.37
C ASP A 24 -4.03 -1.58 2.75
N GLU A 25 -4.73 -1.32 1.64
CA GLU A 25 -5.40 -2.37 0.86
C GLU A 25 -4.41 -3.41 0.31
N ALA A 26 -3.28 -2.98 -0.25
CA ALA A 26 -2.29 -3.89 -0.80
C ALA A 26 -1.66 -4.76 0.31
N LEU A 27 -1.39 -4.18 1.48
CA LEU A 27 -0.93 -4.92 2.66
C LEU A 27 -1.98 -5.94 3.13
N GLN A 28 -3.25 -5.55 3.19
CA GLN A 28 -4.33 -6.44 3.61
C GLN A 28 -4.45 -7.65 2.68
N ARG A 29 -4.34 -7.44 1.35
CA ARG A 29 -4.31 -8.54 0.37
C ARG A 29 -3.12 -9.48 0.58
N ALA A 30 -1.93 -8.94 0.89
CA ALA A 30 -0.76 -9.76 1.20
C ALA A 30 -0.94 -10.60 2.48
N ILE A 31 -1.59 -10.03 3.50
CA ILE A 31 -1.94 -10.73 4.75
C ILE A 31 -2.94 -11.85 4.50
N GLU A 32 -4.01 -11.58 3.74
CA GLU A 32 -5.02 -12.58 3.36
C GLU A 32 -4.38 -13.74 2.60
N HIS A 33 -3.55 -13.44 1.60
CA HIS A 33 -2.83 -14.47 0.85
C HIS A 33 -1.90 -15.30 1.76
N ALA A 34 -1.18 -14.67 2.70
CA ALA A 34 -0.35 -15.39 3.65
C ALA A 34 -1.17 -16.32 4.56
N LYS A 35 -2.36 -15.86 5.02
CA LYS A 35 -3.29 -16.69 5.80
C LYS A 35 -3.81 -17.89 5.00
N ASP A 36 -4.11 -17.70 3.71
CA ASP A 36 -4.55 -18.78 2.82
C ASP A 36 -3.45 -19.85 2.64
N LEU A 37 -2.18 -19.46 2.77
CA LEU A 37 -1.02 -20.38 2.80
C LEU A 37 -0.80 -21.03 4.18
N GLY A 38 -1.62 -20.74 5.18
CA GLY A 38 -1.49 -21.25 6.55
C GLY A 38 -0.40 -20.56 7.37
N ALA A 39 0.14 -19.43 6.91
CA ALA A 39 1.15 -18.68 7.63
C ALA A 39 0.56 -17.90 8.81
N ASN A 40 1.36 -17.70 9.86
CA ASN A 40 1.04 -16.84 10.99
C ASN A 40 1.91 -15.57 11.05
N GLY A 41 2.78 -15.37 10.05
CA GLY A 41 3.59 -14.18 9.88
C GLY A 41 4.06 -13.96 8.45
N ILE A 42 4.51 -12.74 8.15
CA ILE A 42 5.20 -12.38 6.91
C ILE A 42 6.52 -11.72 7.31
N ILE A 43 7.64 -12.23 6.78
CA ILE A 43 8.96 -11.63 6.96
C ILE A 43 9.45 -10.99 5.68
N ALA A 44 10.42 -10.09 5.82
CA ALA A 44 11.05 -9.37 4.71
C ALA A 44 10.02 -8.66 3.79
N ILE A 45 8.97 -8.07 4.40
CA ILE A 45 7.96 -7.32 3.65
C ILE A 45 8.61 -6.12 2.95
N ARG A 46 8.22 -5.90 1.69
CA ARG A 46 8.67 -4.78 0.86
C ARG A 46 7.45 -4.15 0.20
N PHE A 47 7.56 -2.84 0.03
CA PHE A 47 6.64 -2.03 -0.76
C PHE A 47 7.42 -1.56 -1.97
N ASP A 48 6.85 -1.77 -3.14
CA ASP A 48 7.32 -1.19 -4.39
C ASP A 48 6.19 -0.33 -4.96
N SER A 49 6.54 0.78 -5.61
CA SER A 49 5.55 1.64 -6.24
C SER A 49 6.08 2.20 -7.54
N ASN A 50 5.23 2.14 -8.56
CA ASN A 50 5.55 2.64 -9.89
C ASN A 50 4.42 3.50 -10.42
N GLU A 51 4.77 4.54 -11.16
CA GLU A 51 3.83 5.32 -11.95
C GLU A 51 3.52 4.54 -13.23
N ILE A 52 2.27 4.12 -13.39
CA ILE A 52 1.81 3.49 -14.65
C ILE A 52 1.44 4.58 -15.66
N SER A 53 1.00 5.75 -15.19
CA SER A 53 0.76 6.97 -15.98
C SER A 53 0.73 8.20 -15.06
N ASP A 54 0.64 9.40 -15.64
CA ASP A 54 0.50 10.68 -14.91
C ASP A 54 -0.70 10.72 -13.92
N VAL A 55 -1.63 9.76 -14.03
CA VAL A 55 -2.87 9.68 -13.25
C VAL A 55 -3.04 8.37 -12.49
N MET A 56 -2.13 7.40 -12.63
CA MET A 56 -2.28 6.09 -12.00
C MET A 56 -0.95 5.59 -11.44
N GLN A 57 -0.94 5.37 -10.13
CA GLN A 57 0.20 4.82 -9.41
C GLN A 57 -0.16 3.42 -8.87
N GLU A 58 0.76 2.47 -9.03
CA GLU A 58 0.67 1.13 -8.48
C GLU A 58 1.41 1.06 -7.14
N ILE A 59 0.85 0.31 -6.20
CA ILE A 59 1.54 -0.10 -4.97
C ILE A 59 1.53 -1.63 -4.93
N LEU A 60 2.72 -2.22 -4.95
CA LEU A 60 2.94 -3.65 -4.80
C LEU A 60 3.47 -3.95 -3.40
N VAL A 61 2.93 -5.00 -2.78
CA VAL A 61 3.38 -5.50 -1.48
C VAL A 61 3.73 -6.98 -1.61
N TYR A 62 4.94 -7.34 -1.17
CA TYR A 62 5.42 -8.72 -1.21
C TYR A 62 6.35 -9.03 -0.04
N GLY A 63 6.48 -10.31 0.28
CA GLY A 63 7.31 -10.81 1.37
C GLY A 63 7.23 -12.34 1.45
N THR A 64 7.81 -12.92 2.50
CA THR A 64 7.83 -14.37 2.71
C THR A 64 6.85 -14.76 3.81
N ALA A 65 5.82 -15.53 3.46
CA ALA A 65 4.89 -16.12 4.41
C ALA A 65 5.60 -17.21 5.24
N VAL A 66 5.43 -17.19 6.56
CA VAL A 66 6.11 -18.09 7.50
C VAL A 66 5.18 -18.60 8.59
N VAL A 67 5.52 -19.77 9.16
CA VAL A 67 4.97 -20.26 10.42
C VAL A 67 6.05 -20.13 11.48
N VAL A 68 5.82 -19.29 12.48
CA VAL A 68 6.69 -19.10 13.65
C VAL A 68 6.11 -19.81 14.87
N GLU A 69 6.97 -20.44 15.66
CA GLU A 69 6.64 -21.07 16.94
C GLU A 69 7.53 -20.50 18.05
N LYS A 70 7.10 -20.65 19.31
CA LYS A 70 7.92 -20.25 20.46
C LYS A 70 9.06 -21.26 20.62
N GLU A 71 10.23 -20.77 21.05
CA GLU A 71 11.37 -21.60 21.45
C GLU A 71 11.02 -22.57 22.58
#